data_AF-A0A3D4BP87-F1
#
_entry.id   AF-A0A3D4BP87-F1
#
_cell.length_a   1.000
_cell.length_b   1.000
_cell.length_c   1.000
_cell.angle_alpha   90.00
_cell.angle_beta   90.00
_cell.angle_gamma   90.00
#
_symmetry.space_group_name_H-M   'P 1'
#
loop_
_entity.id
_entity.type
_entity.pdbx_description
1 polymer ?
#
loop_
_entity_poly.entity_id
_entity_poly.type
_entity_poly.pdbx_seq_one_letter_code
_entity_poly.pdbx_strand_id
1 'polypeptide(L)'
;MIIRAKNLKEYQYMKYCLSVAIMMVCYGWALAQNADWIDQMEDPDVNFYTVQKSFEQYWQGREIEKGKGWKQFKRWEAFMEPRVYPEGIRPNPSDLATAYEEVKATQNSVNVGSWSPIGPYNGNALNGVGRINKVTISPVNPQQIWIGTPAGGLWQSTDGGQSW
;
A
#
# COMPACT_ATOMS: atom_id res chain seq x y z
N MET A 1 -71.80 -16.90 13.33
CA MET A 1 -70.53 -16.42 13.92
C MET A 1 -69.34 -17.05 13.19
N ILE A 2 -69.09 -16.71 11.91
CA ILE A 2 -68.02 -17.33 11.10
C ILE A 2 -67.47 -16.31 10.09
N ILE A 3 -66.76 -15.27 10.54
CA ILE A 3 -66.04 -14.34 9.62
C ILE A 3 -64.55 -14.15 10.03
N ARG A 4 -64.10 -14.62 11.20
CA ARG A 4 -62.80 -14.18 11.77
C ARG A 4 -61.55 -15.01 11.42
N ALA A 5 -61.67 -16.17 10.78
CA ALA A 5 -60.54 -17.13 10.68
C ALA A 5 -59.62 -16.96 9.45
N LYS A 6 -60.11 -16.40 8.32
CA LYS A 6 -59.30 -16.25 7.09
C LYS A 6 -58.19 -15.19 7.24
N ASN A 7 -58.50 -14.08 7.93
CA ASN A 7 -57.56 -12.96 8.10
C ASN A 7 -56.36 -13.28 9.00
N LEU A 8 -56.48 -14.25 9.93
CA LEU A 8 -55.38 -14.62 10.82
C LEU A 8 -54.26 -15.33 10.08
N LYS A 9 -54.57 -16.24 9.16
CA LYS A 9 -53.55 -16.95 8.37
C LYS A 9 -52.83 -16.00 7.43
N GLU A 10 -53.55 -15.13 6.73
CA GLU A 10 -52.96 -14.12 5.84
C GLU A 10 -52.06 -13.13 6.60
N TYR A 11 -52.47 -12.71 7.80
CA TYR A 11 -51.64 -11.87 8.66
C TYR A 11 -50.38 -12.59 9.16
N GLN A 12 -50.47 -13.89 9.45
CA GLN A 12 -49.31 -14.72 9.78
C GLN A 12 -48.33 -14.80 8.60
N TYR A 13 -48.83 -15.08 7.38
CA TYR A 13 -48.02 -15.13 6.16
C TYR A 13 -47.35 -13.79 5.87
N MET A 14 -48.07 -12.68 5.99
CA MET A 14 -47.53 -11.32 5.86
C MET A 14 -46.37 -11.06 6.84
N LYS A 15 -46.51 -11.48 8.10
CA LYS A 15 -45.44 -11.34 9.11
C LYS A 15 -44.20 -12.18 8.77
N TYR A 16 -44.39 -13.42 8.33
CA TYR A 16 -43.29 -14.26 7.89
C TYR A 16 -42.57 -13.65 6.69
N CYS A 17 -43.30 -13.19 5.66
CA CYS A 17 -42.70 -12.52 4.50
C CYS A 17 -41.93 -11.24 4.89
N LEU A 18 -42.47 -10.40 5.79
CA LEU A 18 -41.79 -9.21 6.30
C LEU A 18 -40.52 -9.55 7.08
N SER A 19 -40.57 -10.54 7.97
CA SER A 19 -39.40 -10.97 8.74
C SER A 19 -38.30 -11.60 7.87
N VAL A 20 -38.68 -12.35 6.84
CA VAL A 20 -37.75 -12.92 5.85
C VAL A 20 -37.14 -11.84 4.95
N ALA A 21 -37.92 -10.84 4.54
CA ALA A 21 -37.42 -9.68 3.79
C ALA A 21 -36.44 -8.84 4.63
N ILE A 22 -36.74 -8.61 5.91
CA ILE A 22 -35.83 -7.92 6.83
C ILE A 22 -34.53 -8.72 7.02
N MET A 23 -34.61 -10.04 7.20
CA MET A 23 -33.41 -10.90 7.30
C MET A 23 -32.56 -10.87 6.02
N MET A 24 -33.18 -10.92 4.84
CA MET A 24 -32.45 -10.83 3.57
C MET A 24 -31.81 -9.46 3.36
N VAL A 25 -32.50 -8.39 3.73
CA VAL A 25 -31.93 -7.04 3.72
C VAL A 25 -30.72 -6.99 4.67
N CYS A 26 -30.87 -7.39 5.93
CA CYS A 26 -29.78 -7.42 6.92
C CYS A 26 -28.58 -8.29 6.47
N TYR A 27 -28.81 -9.43 5.82
CA TYR A 27 -27.74 -10.27 5.25
C TYR A 27 -27.04 -9.59 4.06
N GLY A 28 -27.79 -8.88 3.21
CA GLY A 28 -27.22 -8.10 2.10
C GLY A 28 -26.30 -6.96 2.59
N TRP A 29 -26.67 -6.28 3.67
CA TRP A 29 -25.80 -5.26 4.30
C TRP A 29 -24.53 -5.88 4.92
N ALA A 30 -24.58 -7.12 5.40
CA ALA A 30 -23.42 -7.79 6.02
C ALA A 30 -22.36 -8.25 5.00
N LEU A 31 -22.76 -8.64 3.79
CA LEU A 31 -21.84 -9.08 2.74
C LEU A 31 -21.15 -7.90 2.04
N ALA A 32 -21.81 -6.74 1.93
CA ALA A 32 -21.24 -5.55 1.29
C ALA A 32 -20.15 -4.83 2.10
N GLN A 33 -19.98 -5.17 3.39
CA GLN A 33 -19.06 -4.47 4.31
C GLN A 33 -17.68 -5.12 4.48
N ASN A 34 -17.41 -6.26 3.84
CA ASN A 34 -16.16 -7.01 4.03
C ASN A 34 -15.27 -7.01 2.79
N ALA A 35 -14.93 -5.83 2.27
CA ALA A 35 -13.69 -5.71 1.51
C ALA A 35 -12.59 -5.43 2.53
N ASP A 36 -11.62 -6.35 2.66
CA ASP A 36 -10.48 -6.16 3.56
C ASP A 36 -9.72 -4.90 3.14
N TRP A 37 -9.53 -3.97 4.06
CA TRP A 37 -8.79 -2.73 3.78
C TRP A 37 -7.35 -3.05 3.36
N ILE A 38 -6.82 -4.23 3.71
CA ILE A 38 -5.50 -4.71 3.28
C ILE A 38 -5.48 -4.95 1.77
N ASP A 39 -6.43 -5.74 1.24
CA ASP A 39 -6.52 -6.04 -0.19
C ASP A 39 -6.72 -4.75 -1.00
N GLN A 40 -7.58 -3.86 -0.50
CA GLN A 40 -7.79 -2.55 -1.11
C GLN A 40 -6.53 -1.67 -1.10
N MET A 41 -5.71 -1.76 -0.05
CA MET A 41 -4.45 -1.01 0.05
C MET A 41 -3.43 -1.53 -0.97
N GLU A 42 -3.43 -2.83 -1.27
CA GLU A 42 -2.54 -3.44 -2.25
C GLU A 42 -2.98 -3.18 -3.70
N ASP A 43 -4.29 -3.14 -3.96
CA ASP A 43 -4.84 -2.85 -5.29
C ASP A 43 -4.72 -1.36 -5.65
N PRO A 44 -3.88 -0.94 -6.61
CA PRO A 44 -3.70 0.47 -6.95
C PRO A 44 -4.93 1.12 -7.60
N ASP A 45 -5.86 0.34 -8.16
CA ASP A 45 -7.04 0.85 -8.84
C ASP A 45 -8.13 1.32 -7.86
N VAL A 46 -8.06 0.87 -6.60
CA VAL A 46 -8.96 1.35 -5.55
C VAL A 46 -8.58 2.78 -5.14
N ASN A 47 -9.55 3.67 -5.02
CA ASN A 47 -9.29 5.05 -4.60
C ASN A 47 -8.77 5.10 -3.15
N PHE A 48 -7.79 5.97 -2.88
CA PHE A 48 -7.18 6.17 -1.57
C PHE A 48 -8.22 6.41 -0.46
N TYR A 49 -9.20 7.29 -0.70
CA TYR A 49 -10.23 7.61 0.30
C TYR A 49 -11.21 6.45 0.54
N THR A 50 -11.37 5.55 -0.43
CA THR A 50 -12.10 4.29 -0.23
C THR A 50 -11.36 3.40 0.77
N VAL A 51 -10.05 3.21 0.59
CA VAL A 51 -9.23 2.43 1.53
C VAL A 51 -9.25 3.04 2.92
N GLN A 52 -9.09 4.37 3.02
CA GLN A 52 -9.14 5.12 4.28
C GLN A 52 -10.46 4.90 5.01
N LYS A 53 -11.59 5.02 4.31
CA LYS A 53 -12.91 4.77 4.89
C LYS A 53 -13.06 3.33 5.39
N SER A 54 -12.62 2.34 4.60
CA SER A 54 -12.67 0.93 4.98
C SER A 54 -11.80 0.63 6.21
N PHE A 55 -10.61 1.23 6.30
CA PHE A 55 -9.75 1.10 7.47
C PHE A 55 -10.39 1.70 8.73
N GLU A 56 -10.89 2.94 8.64
CA GLU A 56 -11.51 3.62 9.79
C GLU A 56 -12.77 2.88 10.26
N GLN A 57 -13.56 2.32 9.34
CA GLN A 57 -14.69 1.45 9.67
C GLN A 57 -14.23 0.14 10.33
N TYR A 58 -13.19 -0.51 9.82
CA TYR A 58 -12.64 -1.72 10.41
C TYR A 58 -12.16 -1.48 11.86
N TRP A 59 -11.48 -0.36 12.12
CA TRP A 59 -10.95 0.00 13.44
C TRP A 59 -11.96 0.66 14.38
N GLN A 60 -13.17 0.95 13.92
CA GLN A 60 -14.18 1.61 14.74
C GLN A 60 -14.52 0.77 15.99
N GLY A 61 -14.30 1.36 17.17
CA GLY A 61 -14.59 0.71 18.46
C GLY A 61 -13.62 -0.42 18.84
N ARG A 62 -12.53 -0.61 18.09
CA ARG A 62 -11.49 -1.59 18.41
C ARG A 62 -10.37 -0.95 19.24
N GLU A 63 -9.75 -1.74 20.10
CA GLU A 63 -8.54 -1.32 20.83
C GLU A 63 -7.30 -1.47 19.94
N ILE A 64 -6.45 -0.44 19.91
CA ILE A 64 -5.24 -0.42 19.08
C ILE A 64 -4.19 -1.37 19.68
N GLU A 65 -4.03 -2.53 19.05
CA GLU A 65 -3.03 -3.52 19.42
C GLU A 65 -1.77 -3.46 18.55
N LYS A 66 -0.62 -3.74 19.17
CA LYS A 66 0.66 -3.81 18.46
C LYS A 66 0.66 -4.99 17.47
N GLY A 67 1.07 -4.73 16.23
CA GLY A 67 1.24 -5.76 15.21
C GLY A 67 -0.01 -6.06 14.39
N LYS A 68 -1.14 -5.39 14.64
CA LYS A 68 -2.40 -5.59 13.91
C LYS A 68 -2.58 -4.68 12.67
N GLY A 69 -1.51 -4.04 12.20
CA GLY A 69 -1.55 -3.23 10.97
C GLY A 69 -1.89 -1.75 11.14
N TRP A 70 -2.40 -1.31 12.30
CA TRP A 70 -2.80 0.10 12.51
C TRP A 70 -1.67 1.09 12.20
N LYS A 71 -0.47 0.85 12.74
CA LYS A 71 0.69 1.73 12.53
C LYS A 71 1.19 1.72 11.09
N GLN A 72 1.09 0.58 10.42
CA GLN A 72 1.48 0.41 9.03
C GLN A 72 0.55 1.24 8.13
N PHE A 73 -0.76 1.12 8.35
CA PHE A 73 -1.75 1.88 7.61
C PHE A 73 -1.57 3.39 7.80
N LYS A 74 -1.49 3.90 9.04
CA LYS A 74 -1.35 5.36 9.25
C LYS A 74 -0.04 5.93 8.67
N ARG A 75 1.02 5.14 8.53
CA ARG A 75 2.25 5.55 7.82
C ARG A 75 2.04 5.61 6.32
N TRP A 76 1.34 4.62 5.76
CA TRP A 76 0.95 4.61 4.37
C TRP A 76 0.01 5.78 4.05
N GLU A 77 -0.99 6.03 4.89
CA GLU A 77 -1.92 7.14 4.78
C GLU A 77 -1.20 8.49 4.78
N ALA A 78 -0.34 8.76 5.78
CA ALA A 78 0.43 10.00 5.85
C ALA A 78 1.40 10.18 4.66
N PHE A 79 1.87 9.08 4.07
CA PHE A 79 2.68 9.12 2.86
C PHE A 79 1.80 9.39 1.62
N MET A 80 0.67 8.73 1.48
CA MET A 80 -0.12 8.79 0.26
C MET A 80 -1.02 10.02 0.17
N GLU A 81 -1.67 10.43 1.25
CA GLU A 81 -2.66 11.52 1.27
C GLU A 81 -2.20 12.79 0.54
N PRO A 82 -1.04 13.41 0.86
CA PRO A 82 -0.62 14.63 0.17
C PRO A 82 -0.24 14.43 -1.31
N ARG A 83 -0.03 13.18 -1.75
CA ARG A 83 0.35 12.85 -3.14
C ARG A 83 -0.86 12.62 -4.04
N VAL A 84 -2.02 12.33 -3.45
CA VAL A 84 -3.25 11.97 -4.17
C VAL A 84 -4.39 12.92 -3.89
N TYR A 85 -4.22 13.88 -2.97
CA TYR A 85 -5.21 14.92 -2.71
C TYR A 85 -5.39 15.85 -3.94
N PRO A 86 -6.62 16.30 -4.23
CA PRO A 86 -7.89 16.01 -3.53
C PRO A 86 -8.68 14.80 -4.03
N GLU A 87 -8.29 14.16 -5.14
CA GLU A 87 -9.15 13.17 -5.80
C GLU A 87 -8.97 11.74 -5.26
N GLY A 88 -7.83 11.43 -4.64
CA GLY A 88 -7.52 10.11 -4.09
C GLY A 88 -7.08 9.07 -5.14
N ILE A 89 -6.87 9.49 -6.38
CA ILE A 89 -6.45 8.61 -7.47
C ILE A 89 -4.98 8.25 -7.25
N ARG A 90 -4.69 6.95 -7.11
CA ARG A 90 -3.33 6.47 -6.90
C ARG A 90 -2.63 6.23 -8.25
N PRO A 91 -1.36 6.65 -8.41
CA PRO A 91 -0.60 6.36 -9.61
C PRO A 91 -0.36 4.85 -9.72
N ASN A 92 -0.32 4.32 -10.95
CA ASN A 92 -0.04 2.91 -11.15
C ASN A 92 1.45 2.66 -10.84
N PRO A 93 1.80 1.64 -10.03
CA PRO A 93 3.20 1.30 -9.77
C PRO A 93 4.06 1.10 -11.04
N SER A 94 3.46 0.70 -12.16
CA SER A 94 4.18 0.54 -13.43
C SER A 94 4.55 1.85 -14.10
N ASP A 95 3.89 2.97 -13.79
CA ASP A 95 4.10 4.24 -14.48
C ASP A 95 5.54 4.72 -14.36
N LEU A 96 6.16 4.52 -13.19
CA LEU A 96 7.56 4.86 -12.97
C LEU A 96 8.51 4.02 -13.85
N ALA A 97 8.23 2.73 -13.99
CA ALA A 97 9.03 1.83 -14.82
C ALA A 97 8.91 2.19 -16.31
N THR A 98 7.69 2.46 -16.77
CA THR A 98 7.43 2.91 -18.14
C THR A 98 8.14 4.23 -18.42
N ALA A 99 7.96 5.24 -17.55
CA ALA A 99 8.61 6.54 -17.71
C ALA A 99 10.15 6.42 -17.70
N TYR A 100 10.70 5.51 -16.88
CA TYR A 100 12.13 5.24 -16.85
C TYR A 100 12.64 4.67 -18.18
N GLU A 101 11.96 3.67 -18.75
CA GLU A 101 12.34 3.09 -20.05
C GLU A 101 12.19 4.11 -21.19
N GLU A 102 11.17 4.96 -21.16
CA GLU A 102 11.00 6.06 -22.12
C GLU A 102 12.15 7.07 -22.07
N VAL A 103 12.53 7.51 -20.86
CA VAL A 103 13.67 8.42 -20.66
C VAL A 103 14.96 7.78 -21.13
N LYS A 104 15.18 6.50 -20.83
CA LYS A 104 16.36 5.75 -21.25
C LYS A 104 16.44 5.59 -22.77
N ALA A 105 15.32 5.35 -23.44
CA ALA A 105 15.24 5.24 -24.90
C ALA A 105 15.48 6.58 -25.61
N THR A 106 15.12 7.70 -24.97
CA THR A 106 15.25 9.06 -25.52
C THR A 106 16.48 9.81 -25.01
N GLN A 107 17.27 9.19 -24.13
CA GLN A 107 18.45 9.78 -23.52
C GLN A 107 19.57 9.95 -24.56
N ASN A 108 19.55 11.07 -25.26
CA ASN A 108 20.74 11.62 -25.88
C ASN A 108 21.66 12.09 -24.76
N SER A 109 22.95 11.74 -24.81
CA SER A 109 23.96 12.12 -23.82
C SER A 109 24.12 13.64 -23.74
N VAL A 110 23.27 14.31 -22.97
CA VAL A 110 23.43 15.72 -22.63
C VAL A 110 24.53 15.82 -21.59
N ASN A 111 25.61 16.52 -21.91
CA ASN A 111 26.67 16.80 -20.95
C ASN A 111 26.14 17.82 -19.92
N VAL A 112 25.71 17.34 -18.76
CA VAL A 112 25.22 18.14 -17.64
C VAL A 112 26.34 18.57 -16.66
N GLY A 113 27.59 18.51 -17.11
CA GLY A 113 28.77 18.81 -16.32
C GLY A 113 29.27 17.63 -15.48
N SER A 114 30.40 17.86 -14.79
CA SER A 114 31.02 16.87 -13.92
C SER A 114 30.49 17.02 -12.50
N TRP A 115 29.79 16.00 -12.02
CA TRP A 115 29.35 15.92 -10.63
C TRP A 115 30.44 15.29 -9.77
N SER A 116 30.69 15.86 -8.59
CA SER A 116 31.59 15.28 -7.60
C SER A 116 30.96 15.33 -6.21
N PRO A 117 31.16 14.29 -5.37
CA PRO A 117 30.71 14.34 -4.00
C PRO A 117 31.45 15.42 -3.22
N ILE A 118 30.75 16.09 -2.30
CA ILE A 118 31.34 17.09 -1.38
C ILE A 118 31.66 16.46 -0.01
N GLY A 119 31.28 15.18 0.19
CA GLY A 119 31.38 14.47 1.46
C GLY A 119 30.12 14.65 2.32
N PRO A 120 30.17 14.28 3.62
CA PRO A 120 31.36 13.86 4.36
C PRO A 120 31.87 12.48 3.93
N TYR A 121 33.21 12.32 3.83
CA TYR A 121 33.84 11.02 3.52
C TYR A 121 34.19 10.20 4.77
N ASN A 122 34.24 10.87 5.92
CA ASN A 122 34.54 10.26 7.20
C ASN A 122 33.37 10.53 8.15
N GLY A 123 32.85 9.46 8.73
CA GLY A 123 31.75 9.52 9.67
C GLY A 123 32.21 9.56 11.12
N ASN A 124 31.33 9.96 12.03
CA ASN A 124 31.61 9.82 13.46
C ASN A 124 31.49 8.34 13.90
N ALA A 125 32.04 8.02 15.07
CA ALA A 125 32.05 6.65 15.60
C ALA A 125 30.65 6.07 15.91
N LEU A 126 29.61 6.91 15.97
CA LEU A 126 28.26 6.49 16.32
C LEU A 126 27.46 6.03 15.11
N ASN A 127 27.59 6.70 13.96
CA ASN A 127 26.73 6.47 12.79
C ASN A 127 27.47 6.36 11.45
N GLY A 128 28.80 6.54 11.42
CA GLY A 128 29.54 6.53 10.16
C GLY A 128 29.03 7.58 9.17
N VAL A 129 29.31 7.36 7.88
CA VAL A 129 28.76 8.18 6.77
C VAL A 129 27.42 7.60 6.27
N GLY A 130 27.10 6.37 6.64
CA GLY A 130 25.88 5.69 6.22
C GLY A 130 25.79 4.28 6.78
N ARG A 131 24.62 3.66 6.61
CA ARG A 131 24.35 2.29 7.03
C ARG A 131 24.32 1.36 5.82
N ILE A 132 24.99 0.23 5.94
CA ILE A 132 24.89 -0.88 5.00
C ILE A 132 23.97 -1.93 5.62
N ASN A 133 22.89 -2.26 4.93
CA ASN A 133 21.96 -3.30 5.39
C ASN A 133 22.20 -4.64 4.72
N LYS A 134 22.68 -4.63 3.48
CA LYS A 134 22.88 -5.84 2.69
C LYS A 134 24.10 -5.70 1.79
N VAL A 135 24.87 -6.77 1.70
CA VAL A 135 25.96 -6.94 0.73
C VAL A 135 25.68 -8.23 -0.02
N THR A 136 25.87 -8.23 -1.33
CA THR A 136 25.72 -9.43 -2.15
C THR A 136 26.81 -9.45 -3.21
N ILE A 137 27.56 -10.55 -3.26
CA ILE A 137 28.60 -10.79 -4.26
C ILE A 137 28.00 -11.74 -5.30
N SER A 138 28.22 -11.47 -6.58
CA SER A 138 27.74 -12.37 -7.63
C SER A 138 28.39 -13.75 -7.49
N PRO A 139 27.61 -14.85 -7.52
CA PRO A 139 28.15 -16.21 -7.42
C PRO A 139 28.97 -16.63 -8.65
N VAL A 140 28.79 -15.94 -9.79
CA VAL A 140 29.48 -16.24 -11.06
C VAL A 140 30.62 -15.28 -11.36
N ASN A 141 30.65 -14.09 -10.75
CA ASN A 141 31.69 -13.08 -10.95
C ASN A 141 31.97 -12.32 -9.65
N PRO A 142 32.99 -12.71 -8.86
CA PRO A 142 33.30 -12.06 -7.60
C PRO A 142 33.65 -10.56 -7.70
N GLN A 143 33.90 -10.05 -8.91
CA GLN A 143 34.15 -8.62 -9.14
C GLN A 143 32.85 -7.80 -9.11
N GLN A 144 31.70 -8.44 -9.31
CA GLN A 144 30.39 -7.80 -9.20
C GLN A 144 29.87 -7.89 -7.76
N ILE A 145 29.72 -6.73 -7.13
CA ILE A 145 29.23 -6.59 -5.76
C ILE A 145 28.09 -5.57 -5.74
N TRP A 146 27.02 -5.87 -5.02
CA TRP A 146 25.93 -4.93 -4.75
C TRP A 146 25.83 -4.65 -3.27
N ILE A 147 25.65 -3.38 -2.93
CA ILE A 147 25.42 -2.91 -1.55
C ILE A 147 24.07 -2.22 -1.48
N GLY A 148 23.22 -2.69 -0.57
CA GLY A 148 21.95 -2.07 -0.24
C GLY A 148 22.08 -1.20 1.00
N THR A 149 21.80 0.09 0.85
CA THR A 149 21.78 1.06 1.96
C THR A 149 20.35 1.59 2.16
N PRO A 150 19.90 1.84 3.41
CA PRO A 150 18.53 2.29 3.67
C PRO A 150 18.19 3.67 3.09
N ALA A 151 19.17 4.59 3.05
CA ALA A 151 18.97 5.97 2.66
C ALA A 151 19.83 6.40 1.46
N GLY A 152 20.90 5.66 1.15
CA GLY A 152 21.82 5.97 0.04
C GLY A 152 21.55 5.15 -1.23
N GLY A 153 20.47 4.36 -1.27
CA GLY A 153 20.12 3.55 -2.44
C GLY A 153 20.96 2.27 -2.61
N LEU A 154 20.99 1.80 -3.86
CA LEU A 154 21.71 0.61 -4.32
C LEU A 154 23.02 1.04 -4.98
N TRP A 155 24.12 0.44 -4.54
CA TRP A 155 25.44 0.66 -5.10
C TRP A 155 25.94 -0.60 -5.78
N GLN A 156 26.68 -0.44 -6.88
CA GLN A 156 27.25 -1.55 -7.63
C GLN A 156 28.73 -1.31 -7.84
N SER A 157 29.54 -2.30 -7.53
CA SER A 157 30.92 -2.38 -7.96
C SER A 157 31.07 -3.42 -9.05
N THR A 158 31.98 -3.16 -10.00
CA THR A 158 32.38 -4.12 -11.06
C THR A 158 33.86 -4.49 -10.99
N ASP A 159 34.57 -4.03 -9.97
CA ASP A 159 36.02 -4.20 -9.78
C ASP A 159 36.38 -4.81 -8.40
N GLY A 160 35.43 -5.51 -7.78
CA GLY A 160 35.62 -6.16 -6.49
C GLY A 160 35.59 -5.21 -5.29
N GLY A 161 34.95 -4.04 -5.44
CA GLY A 161 34.76 -3.05 -4.38
C GLY A 161 35.87 -2.02 -4.27
N GLN A 162 36.73 -1.89 -5.29
CA GLN A 162 37.74 -0.83 -5.38
C GLN A 162 37.11 0.51 -5.75
N SER A 163 36.05 0.48 -6.56
CA SER A 163 35.18 1.63 -6.88
C SER A 163 33.70 1.23 -6.87
N TRP A 164 32.82 2.24 -6.79
CA TRP A 164 31.37 2.13 -6.61
C TRP A 164 30.60 3.18 -7.42
#